data_AF-A0A963A7I9-F1
#
_entry.id   AF-A0A963A7I9-F1
#
_cell.length_a   1.000
_cell.length_b   1.000
_cell.length_c   1.000
_cell.angle_alpha   90.00
_cell.angle_beta   90.00
_cell.angle_gamma   90.00
#
_symmetry.space_group_name_H-M   'P 1'
#
loop_
_entity.id
_entity.type
_entity.pdbx_description
1 polymer ?
#
loop_
_entity_poly.entity_id
_entity_poly.type
_entity_poly.pdbx_seq_one_letter_code
_entity_poly.pdbx_strand_id
1 'polypeptide(L)'
;MVKHQTLPLLSLLTVLSVTACNSHESIREGGGTIQTLPQGAGGSHLPHQHPVAEPHKARQAAETQVLDMTKMQELSAIIARLSESRVVYVGETHDRFGHHLNQLEIIRELHRRNPDLAIGMEFFQQPFQSYLDSYITRRSSEREMLLGTEWFDRWRFDYRLYRPIMQYAREQRIPVIALNVARELTDRVSEVGIAGLSQQERAMLPQQLDSSDASYRQRIRAVYQGHPHAGSGSFERFLEVQLTWDEGMAERVASYLKAHPERNMVVLAGSGHLMYGNGIPHRVARRLPIVSHILLPADNIELNPGVADFVLYPAPVELPHAGLMGVLLDD
;
A
#
# COMPACT_ATOMS: atom_id res chain seq x y z
N MET A 1 -15.88 -11.12 48.09
CA MET A 1 -16.67 -11.11 46.85
C MET A 1 -15.78 -10.66 45.72
N VAL A 2 -15.22 -11.62 45.00
CA VAL A 2 -14.40 -11.43 43.80
C VAL A 2 -15.36 -11.20 42.63
N LYS A 3 -15.22 -10.08 41.91
CA LYS A 3 -15.86 -9.90 40.60
C LYS A 3 -14.79 -10.10 39.54
N HIS A 4 -14.81 -11.27 38.91
CA HIS A 4 -14.11 -11.53 37.66
C HIS A 4 -14.75 -10.70 36.55
N GLN A 5 -13.99 -9.77 35.97
CA GLN A 5 -14.30 -9.21 34.67
C GLN A 5 -13.45 -9.93 33.63
N THR A 6 -14.13 -10.68 32.78
CA THR A 6 -13.61 -11.32 31.57
C THR A 6 -13.20 -10.24 30.57
N LEU A 7 -11.93 -10.23 30.15
CA LEU A 7 -11.46 -9.47 29.00
C LEU A 7 -12.06 -10.06 27.71
N PRO A 8 -12.48 -9.24 26.73
CA PRO A 8 -12.83 -9.75 25.42
C PRO A 8 -11.56 -10.12 24.64
N LEU A 9 -11.62 -11.25 23.94
CA LEU A 9 -10.59 -11.77 23.04
C LEU A 9 -10.16 -10.72 22.00
N LEU A 10 -8.84 -10.54 21.86
CA LEU A 10 -8.22 -9.84 20.74
C LEU A 10 -8.56 -10.55 19.41
N SER A 11 -9.20 -9.84 18.49
CA SER A 11 -9.26 -10.22 17.08
C SER A 11 -7.93 -9.86 16.43
N LEU A 12 -7.03 -10.84 16.26
CA LEU A 12 -5.88 -10.72 15.37
C LEU A 12 -6.38 -10.57 13.93
N LEU A 13 -6.13 -9.42 13.31
CA LEU A 13 -6.19 -9.29 11.85
C LEU A 13 -4.92 -9.95 11.27
N THR A 14 -5.04 -11.21 10.89
CA THR A 14 -4.06 -11.88 10.03
C THR A 14 -4.29 -11.41 8.60
N VAL A 15 -3.37 -10.60 8.05
CA VAL A 15 -3.32 -10.35 6.61
C VAL A 15 -2.61 -11.54 5.97
N LEU A 16 -3.38 -12.41 5.33
CA LEU A 16 -2.88 -13.50 4.51
C LEU A 16 -2.26 -12.91 3.23
N SER A 17 -0.95 -13.06 3.07
CA SER A 17 -0.30 -12.98 1.77
C SER A 17 -0.83 -14.14 0.90
N VAL A 18 -1.51 -13.82 -0.19
CA VAL A 18 -2.00 -14.83 -1.13
C VAL A 18 -0.87 -15.21 -2.09
N THR A 19 -0.21 -16.33 -1.82
CA THR A 19 0.56 -17.06 -2.82
C THR A 19 -0.42 -17.94 -3.61
N ALA A 20 -0.67 -17.62 -4.86
CA ALA A 20 -1.41 -18.50 -5.76
C ALA A 20 -0.52 -19.69 -6.15
N CYS A 21 -0.83 -20.88 -5.64
CA CYS A 21 -0.21 -22.13 -6.06
C CYS A 21 -1.11 -22.79 -7.12
N ASN A 22 -0.64 -22.86 -8.37
CA ASN A 22 -1.28 -23.63 -9.43
C ASN A 22 -1.16 -25.13 -9.12
N SER A 23 -2.27 -25.82 -8.91
CA SER A 23 -2.33 -27.29 -8.96
C SER A 23 -2.92 -27.74 -10.30
N HIS A 24 -2.09 -28.47 -11.05
CA HIS A 24 -2.44 -29.19 -12.25
C HIS A 24 -3.52 -30.25 -11.99
N GLU A 25 -4.48 -30.34 -12.92
CA GLU A 25 -5.44 -31.44 -13.05
C GLU A 25 -4.73 -32.80 -13.18
N SER A 26 -5.26 -33.79 -12.47
CA SER A 26 -5.05 -35.21 -12.79
C SER A 26 -6.37 -35.81 -13.28
N ILE A 27 -6.36 -36.21 -14.54
CA ILE A 27 -7.40 -36.97 -15.23
C ILE A 27 -7.60 -38.31 -14.52
N ARG A 28 -8.85 -38.69 -14.24
CA ARG A 28 -9.25 -40.07 -13.96
C ARG A 28 -10.40 -40.48 -14.87
N GLU A 29 -10.09 -41.44 -15.74
CA GLU A 29 -11.06 -42.25 -16.48
C GLU A 29 -11.76 -43.26 -15.56
N GLY A 30 -12.98 -43.67 -15.91
CA GLY A 30 -13.48 -45.01 -15.58
C GLY A 30 -14.96 -45.15 -15.23
N GLY A 31 -15.73 -45.75 -16.16
CA GLY A 31 -16.96 -46.53 -15.92
C GLY A 31 -18.26 -45.71 -15.90
N GLY A 32 -19.24 -45.87 -16.79
CA GLY A 32 -19.66 -47.04 -17.55
C GLY A 32 -20.86 -47.71 -16.88
N THR A 33 -22.09 -47.22 -17.13
CA THR A 33 -23.31 -48.02 -16.92
C THR A 33 -24.40 -47.60 -17.90
N ILE A 34 -24.83 -48.58 -18.70
CA ILE A 34 -25.87 -48.54 -19.71
C ILE A 34 -27.23 -48.66 -19.00
N GLN A 35 -28.17 -47.76 -19.31
CA GLN A 35 -29.60 -48.00 -19.08
C GLN A 35 -30.42 -47.57 -20.31
N THR A 36 -31.34 -48.46 -20.66
CA THR A 36 -32.12 -48.59 -21.89
C THR A 36 -33.31 -47.62 -21.97
N LEU A 37 -33.58 -47.16 -23.20
CA LEU A 37 -34.76 -46.38 -23.63
C LEU A 37 -36.07 -47.20 -23.59
N PRO A 38 -37.21 -46.50 -23.63
CA PRO A 38 -38.26 -46.86 -24.58
C PRO A 38 -38.63 -45.70 -25.51
N GLN A 39 -39.07 -46.08 -26.71
CA GLN A 39 -39.41 -45.24 -27.86
C GLN A 39 -40.77 -44.55 -27.70
N GLY A 40 -40.89 -43.34 -28.24
CA GLY A 40 -42.15 -42.59 -28.35
C GLY A 40 -42.08 -41.47 -29.40
N ALA A 41 -42.65 -41.77 -30.56
CA ALA A 41 -43.04 -40.97 -31.74
C ALA A 41 -42.94 -39.42 -31.77
N GLY A 42 -42.40 -38.93 -32.90
CA GLY A 42 -43.05 -37.92 -33.74
C GLY A 42 -42.69 -36.45 -33.54
N GLY A 43 -41.87 -35.87 -34.43
CA GLY A 43 -41.71 -34.41 -34.53
C GLY A 43 -40.62 -33.94 -35.49
N SER A 44 -41.05 -33.39 -36.64
CA SER A 44 -40.37 -32.47 -37.58
C SER A 44 -38.84 -32.31 -37.50
N HIS A 45 -38.17 -32.77 -38.56
CA HIS A 45 -36.74 -32.52 -38.84
C HIS A 45 -36.56 -31.08 -39.36
N LEU A 46 -36.01 -30.19 -38.52
CA LEU A 46 -35.40 -28.92 -38.94
C LEU A 46 -33.87 -29.10 -38.85
N PRO A 47 -33.08 -28.64 -39.83
CA PRO A 47 -31.64 -28.78 -39.76
C PRO A 47 -31.09 -27.84 -38.68
N HIS A 48 -30.63 -28.42 -37.57
CA HIS A 48 -29.81 -27.71 -36.60
C HIS A 48 -28.46 -27.37 -37.24
N GLN A 49 -28.33 -26.12 -37.71
CA GLN A 49 -27.02 -25.54 -37.96
C GLN A 49 -26.38 -25.26 -36.60
N HIS A 50 -25.44 -26.13 -36.20
CA HIS A 50 -24.51 -25.81 -35.14
C HIS A 50 -23.68 -24.60 -35.61
N PRO A 51 -23.62 -23.49 -34.85
CA PRO A 51 -22.65 -22.45 -35.14
C PRO A 51 -21.27 -23.08 -34.97
N VAL A 52 -20.53 -23.18 -36.08
CA VAL A 52 -19.11 -23.50 -36.07
C VAL A 52 -18.46 -22.42 -35.21
N ALA A 53 -18.01 -22.79 -34.02
CA ALA A 53 -17.24 -21.90 -33.17
C ALA A 53 -16.03 -21.43 -33.97
N GLU A 54 -15.93 -20.11 -34.18
CA GLU A 54 -14.72 -19.54 -34.77
C GLU A 54 -13.52 -20.00 -33.94
N PRO A 55 -12.42 -20.42 -34.61
CA PRO A 55 -11.22 -20.79 -33.89
C PRO A 55 -10.78 -19.60 -33.04
N HIS A 56 -10.78 -19.79 -31.71
CA HIS A 56 -10.17 -18.86 -30.78
C HIS A 56 -8.78 -18.51 -31.32
N LYS A 57 -8.61 -17.28 -31.84
CA LYS A 57 -7.30 -16.75 -32.19
C LYS A 57 -6.46 -16.87 -30.93
N ALA A 58 -5.54 -17.84 -30.92
CA ALA A 58 -4.55 -17.99 -29.89
C ALA A 58 -3.89 -16.61 -29.74
N ARG A 59 -4.15 -15.96 -28.62
CA ARG A 59 -3.49 -14.71 -28.25
C ARG A 59 -1.99 -15.00 -28.36
N GLN A 60 -1.28 -14.31 -29.24
CA GLN A 60 0.17 -14.46 -29.37
C GLN A 60 0.75 -14.51 -27.97
N ALA A 61 1.37 -15.63 -27.61
CA ALA A 61 1.97 -15.79 -26.30
C ALA A 61 2.97 -14.65 -26.15
N ALA A 62 2.76 -13.79 -25.15
CA ALA A 62 3.69 -12.70 -24.86
C ALA A 62 5.08 -13.31 -24.67
N GLU A 63 6.11 -12.68 -25.23
CA GLU A 63 7.49 -13.14 -25.05
C GLU A 63 7.82 -13.23 -23.56
N THR A 64 8.44 -14.34 -23.15
CA THR A 64 8.85 -14.55 -21.76
C THR A 64 9.96 -13.56 -21.41
N GLN A 65 9.73 -12.78 -20.35
CA GLN A 65 10.71 -11.83 -19.85
C GLN A 65 11.67 -12.50 -18.87
N VAL A 66 12.93 -12.05 -18.87
CA VAL A 66 14.00 -12.60 -18.02
C VAL A 66 14.62 -11.48 -17.19
N LEU A 67 14.68 -11.68 -15.87
CA LEU A 67 15.45 -10.85 -14.96
C LEU A 67 16.85 -11.45 -14.75
N ASP A 68 17.90 -10.72 -15.12
CA ASP A 68 19.28 -11.13 -14.96
C ASP A 68 19.79 -10.85 -13.54
N MET A 69 19.78 -11.88 -12.71
CA MET A 69 20.22 -11.80 -11.31
C MET A 69 21.70 -11.46 -11.16
N THR A 70 22.50 -11.59 -12.23
CA THR A 70 23.93 -11.20 -12.21
C THR A 70 24.13 -9.69 -12.35
N LYS A 71 23.06 -8.94 -12.67
CA LYS A 71 23.05 -7.48 -12.81
C LYS A 71 22.38 -6.76 -11.63
N MET A 72 22.22 -7.44 -10.50
CA MET A 72 21.77 -6.78 -9.27
C MET A 72 22.78 -5.70 -8.86
N GLN A 73 22.24 -4.55 -8.49
CA GLN A 73 23.03 -3.38 -8.11
C GLN A 73 22.78 -3.04 -6.65
N GLU A 74 23.81 -2.54 -5.98
CA GLU A 74 23.69 -1.96 -4.65
C GLU A 74 22.83 -0.69 -4.68
N LEU A 75 22.16 -0.38 -3.58
CA LEU A 75 21.32 0.83 -3.48
C LEU A 75 22.10 2.11 -3.82
N SER A 76 23.36 2.18 -3.40
CA SER A 76 24.26 3.31 -3.68
C SER A 76 24.40 3.64 -5.17
N ALA A 77 24.26 2.66 -6.06
CA ALA A 77 24.36 2.83 -7.51
C ALA A 77 23.21 3.64 -8.10
N ILE A 78 22.03 3.62 -7.47
CA ILE A 78 20.84 4.31 -7.98
C ILE A 78 20.61 5.68 -7.31
N ILE A 79 21.28 5.98 -6.20
CA ILE A 79 21.07 7.23 -5.43
C ILE A 79 21.26 8.48 -6.30
N ALA A 80 22.22 8.49 -7.23
CA ALA A 80 22.42 9.64 -8.12
C ALA A 80 21.17 9.94 -8.95
N ARG A 81 20.53 8.91 -9.53
CA ARG A 81 19.27 9.04 -10.27
C ARG A 81 18.12 9.47 -9.36
N LEU A 82 18.04 8.89 -8.17
CA LEU A 82 17.02 9.27 -7.18
C LEU A 82 17.16 10.74 -6.76
N SER A 83 18.38 11.29 -6.70
CA SER A 83 18.60 12.69 -6.31
C SER A 83 18.14 13.73 -7.33
N GLU A 84 17.89 13.32 -8.57
CA GLU A 84 17.28 14.17 -9.61
C GLU A 84 15.76 14.30 -9.43
N SER A 85 15.16 13.44 -8.60
CA SER A 85 13.72 13.44 -8.37
C SER A 85 13.29 14.49 -7.36
N ARG A 86 12.15 15.11 -7.66
CA ARG A 86 11.46 16.00 -6.73
C ARG A 86 10.73 15.22 -5.63
N VAL A 87 10.28 14.00 -5.95
CA VAL A 87 9.71 13.03 -5.01
C VAL A 87 10.27 11.64 -5.26
N VAL A 88 10.68 10.95 -4.20
CA VAL A 88 11.04 9.53 -4.24
C VAL A 88 10.03 8.76 -3.40
N TYR A 89 9.28 7.85 -4.02
CA TYR A 89 8.30 7.00 -3.36
C TYR A 89 8.95 5.68 -2.98
N VAL A 90 8.85 5.28 -1.70
CA VAL A 90 9.45 4.05 -1.20
C VAL A 90 8.38 3.21 -0.52
N GLY A 91 8.01 2.12 -1.19
CA GLY A 91 7.03 1.14 -0.75
C GLY A 91 7.50 0.31 0.43
N GLU A 92 6.54 -0.19 1.19
CA GLU A 92 6.79 -1.12 2.28
C GLU A 92 5.62 -2.10 2.47
N THR A 93 5.87 -3.08 3.34
CA THR A 93 4.86 -3.96 3.94
C THR A 93 4.97 -3.73 5.43
N HIS A 94 3.84 -3.40 6.07
CA HIS A 94 3.81 -2.65 7.33
C HIS A 94 4.48 -3.32 8.53
N ASP A 95 4.68 -4.63 8.47
CA ASP A 95 5.30 -5.43 9.53
C ASP A 95 6.72 -5.91 9.19
N ARG A 96 7.29 -5.46 8.07
CA ARG A 96 8.62 -5.87 7.60
C ARG A 96 9.69 -4.86 7.98
N PHE A 97 10.42 -5.15 9.06
CA PHE A 97 11.46 -4.25 9.56
C PHE A 97 12.55 -3.94 8.51
N GLY A 98 12.96 -4.92 7.72
CA GLY A 98 13.91 -4.73 6.62
C GLY A 98 13.48 -3.66 5.60
N HIS A 99 12.18 -3.45 5.39
CA HIS A 99 11.68 -2.44 4.47
C HIS A 99 11.92 -1.04 5.04
N HIS A 100 11.65 -0.85 6.33
CA HIS A 100 11.88 0.41 7.01
C HIS A 100 13.37 0.75 7.15
N LEU A 101 14.24 -0.26 7.24
CA LEU A 101 15.69 -0.05 7.19
C LEU A 101 16.14 0.46 5.82
N ASN A 102 15.64 -0.12 4.73
CA ASN A 102 15.90 0.39 3.38
C ASN A 102 15.35 1.81 3.18
N GLN A 103 14.14 2.11 3.70
CA GLN A 103 13.58 3.46 3.69
C GLN A 103 14.53 4.45 4.40
N LEU A 104 15.04 4.09 5.57
CA LEU A 104 16.01 4.90 6.31
C LEU A 104 17.32 5.11 5.53
N GLU A 105 17.84 4.07 4.87
CA GLU A 105 19.06 4.17 4.07
C GLU A 105 18.88 5.13 2.89
N ILE A 106 17.76 5.02 2.16
CA ILE A 106 17.41 5.94 1.06
C ILE A 106 17.32 7.38 1.59
N ILE A 107 16.64 7.60 2.71
CA ILE A 107 16.51 8.92 3.34
C ILE A 107 17.88 9.48 3.68
N ARG A 108 18.76 8.69 4.30
CA ARG A 108 20.12 9.11 4.68
C ARG A 108 20.95 9.52 3.47
N GLU A 109 20.95 8.70 2.43
CA GLU A 109 21.75 8.97 1.22
C GLU A 109 21.24 10.17 0.43
N LEU A 110 19.92 10.35 0.33
CA LEU A 110 19.34 11.54 -0.32
C LEU A 110 19.57 12.81 0.51
N HIS A 111 19.36 12.74 1.82
CA HIS A 111 19.57 13.88 2.71
C HIS A 111 21.04 14.34 2.73
N ARG A 112 22.00 13.40 2.67
CA ARG A 112 23.43 13.72 2.57
C ARG A 112 23.78 14.53 1.30
N ARG A 113 23.01 14.35 0.21
CA ARG A 113 23.21 15.06 -1.06
C ARG A 113 22.42 16.36 -1.13
N ASN A 114 21.21 16.37 -0.57
CA ASN A 114 20.36 17.54 -0.47
C ASN A 114 19.77 17.66 0.95
N PRO A 115 20.29 18.57 1.79
CA PRO A 115 19.75 18.84 3.12
C PRO A 115 18.31 19.35 3.14
N ASP A 116 17.84 19.95 2.04
CA ASP A 116 16.45 20.40 1.87
C ASP A 116 15.54 19.22 1.52
N LEU A 117 15.47 18.25 2.43
CA LEU A 117 14.61 17.08 2.33
C LEU A 117 13.43 17.18 3.30
N ALA A 118 12.29 16.61 2.93
CA ALA A 118 11.18 16.29 3.83
C ALA A 118 10.82 14.80 3.70
N ILE A 119 10.19 14.24 4.73
CA ILE A 119 9.70 12.86 4.73
C ILE A 119 8.19 12.90 4.84
N GLY A 120 7.48 12.44 3.82
CA GLY A 120 6.03 12.22 3.91
C GLY A 120 5.75 10.79 4.37
N MET A 121 4.88 10.61 5.37
CA MET A 121 4.53 9.28 5.87
C MET A 121 3.01 9.07 5.85
N GLU A 122 2.56 8.00 5.20
CA GLU A 122 1.16 7.53 5.19
C GLU A 122 0.60 7.28 6.59
N PHE A 123 1.46 6.87 7.52
CA PHE A 123 1.07 6.33 8.82
C PHE A 123 0.50 7.40 9.77
N PHE A 124 0.82 8.66 9.51
CA PHE A 124 0.35 9.81 10.29
C PHE A 124 -0.75 10.56 9.55
N GLN A 125 -1.78 10.96 10.30
CA GLN A 125 -2.94 11.66 9.74
C GLN A 125 -2.80 13.18 9.89
N GLN A 126 -3.20 13.90 8.85
CA GLN A 126 -3.02 15.36 8.71
C GLN A 126 -3.43 16.21 9.92
N PRO A 127 -4.55 15.91 10.65
CA PRO A 127 -4.93 16.69 11.84
C PRO A 127 -3.88 16.70 12.97
N PHE A 128 -2.97 15.73 12.98
CA PHE A 128 -1.99 15.53 14.06
C PHE A 128 -0.58 16.08 13.73
N GLN A 129 -0.45 16.85 12.64
CA GLN A 129 0.85 17.40 12.18
C GLN A 129 1.62 18.14 13.28
N SER A 130 0.94 18.88 14.16
CA SER A 130 1.58 19.68 15.21
C SER A 130 2.38 18.84 16.22
N TYR A 131 1.98 17.59 16.46
CA TYR A 131 2.70 16.67 17.34
C TYR A 131 3.99 16.16 16.69
N LEU A 132 3.98 15.93 15.37
CA LEU A 132 5.18 15.62 14.60
C LEU A 132 6.15 16.81 14.62
N ASP A 133 5.64 18.01 14.34
CA ASP A 133 6.47 19.22 14.32
C ASP A 133 7.12 19.47 15.68
N SER A 134 6.37 19.27 16.77
CA SER A 134 6.88 19.40 18.14
C SER A 134 7.95 18.35 18.47
N TYR A 135 7.79 17.11 17.99
CA TYR A 135 8.78 16.05 18.17
C TYR A 135 10.07 16.34 17.42
N ILE A 136 9.97 16.67 16.13
CA ILE A 136 11.11 16.96 15.24
C ILE A 136 11.88 18.18 15.76
N THR A 137 11.19 19.21 16.24
CA THR A 137 11.81 20.40 16.85
C THR A 137 12.28 20.20 18.29
N ARG A 138 12.19 18.97 18.82
CA ARG A 138 12.58 18.56 20.17
C ARG A 138 11.84 19.28 21.31
N ARG A 139 10.65 19.82 21.03
CA ARG A 139 9.75 20.43 22.03
C ARG A 139 8.93 19.40 22.80
N SER A 140 8.76 18.20 22.24
CA SER A 140 8.12 17.06 22.89
C SER A 140 9.00 15.80 22.85
N SER A 141 8.71 14.88 23.74
CA SER A 141 9.26 13.53 23.80
C SER A 141 8.63 12.62 22.74
N GLU A 142 9.28 11.48 22.49
CA GLU A 142 8.73 10.42 21.64
C GLU A 142 7.40 9.90 22.17
N ARG A 143 7.27 9.75 23.49
CA ARG A 143 6.03 9.33 24.13
C ARG A 143 4.88 10.31 23.87
N GLU A 144 5.14 11.61 24.02
CA GLU A 144 4.13 12.64 23.77
C GLU A 144 3.73 12.69 22.29
N MET A 145 4.67 12.49 21.37
CA MET A 145 4.36 12.35 19.95
C MET A 145 3.45 11.15 19.67
N LEU A 146 3.76 9.97 20.22
CA LEU A 146 2.96 8.76 20.02
C LEU A 146 1.55 8.88 20.59
N LEU A 147 1.41 9.51 21.76
CA LEU A 147 0.11 9.79 22.36
C LEU A 147 -0.67 10.83 21.55
N GLY A 148 -0.02 11.94 21.18
CA GLY A 148 -0.68 13.04 20.45
C GLY A 148 -1.08 12.68 19.02
N THR A 149 -0.35 11.77 18.38
CA THR A 149 -0.70 11.21 17.05
C THR A 149 -1.64 9.99 17.14
N GLU A 150 -1.96 9.55 18.36
CA GLU A 150 -2.78 8.37 18.61
C GLU A 150 -2.26 7.12 17.88
N TRP A 151 -0.93 6.96 17.81
CA TRP A 151 -0.26 5.95 16.97
C TRP A 151 -0.83 4.54 17.15
N PHE A 152 -1.03 4.12 18.41
CA PHE A 152 -1.48 2.76 18.73
C PHE A 152 -2.98 2.54 18.47
N ASP A 153 -3.78 3.59 18.39
CA ASP A 153 -5.21 3.49 18.06
C ASP A 153 -5.42 3.58 16.54
N ARG A 154 -4.59 4.39 15.87
CA ARG A 154 -4.73 4.73 14.45
C ARG A 154 -3.86 3.88 13.52
N TRP A 155 -2.56 3.72 13.78
CA TRP A 155 -1.70 2.91 12.91
C TRP A 155 -1.61 1.46 13.36
N ARG A 156 -1.58 1.21 14.68
CA ARG A 156 -1.67 -0.13 15.30
C ARG A 156 -0.48 -1.08 15.06
N PHE A 157 0.50 -0.70 14.25
CA PHE A 157 1.77 -1.43 14.14
C PHE A 157 2.74 -1.05 15.27
N ASP A 158 3.68 -1.96 15.55
CA ASP A 158 4.74 -1.71 16.51
C ASP A 158 5.59 -0.52 16.06
N TYR A 159 5.56 0.58 16.83
CA TYR A 159 6.31 1.79 16.51
C TYR A 159 7.82 1.55 16.35
N ARG A 160 8.37 0.50 16.98
CA ARG A 160 9.80 0.17 16.88
C ARG A 160 10.23 -0.14 15.43
N LEU A 161 9.31 -0.54 14.57
CA LEU A 161 9.54 -0.71 13.13
C LEU A 161 9.94 0.62 12.45
N TYR A 162 9.30 1.72 12.85
CA TYR A 162 9.46 3.06 12.25
C TYR A 162 10.38 3.97 13.05
N ARG A 163 10.63 3.64 14.32
CA ARG A 163 11.43 4.43 15.25
C ARG A 163 12.80 4.87 14.70
N PRO A 164 13.58 4.03 13.98
CA PRO A 164 14.86 4.48 13.41
C PRO A 164 14.71 5.65 12.42
N ILE A 165 13.65 5.67 11.62
CA ILE A 165 13.34 6.77 10.68
C ILE A 165 13.01 8.04 11.46
N MET A 166 12.13 7.93 12.45
CA MET A 166 11.70 9.07 13.26
C MET A 166 12.84 9.68 14.08
N GLN A 167 13.71 8.85 14.66
CA GLN A 167 14.90 9.30 15.38
C GLN A 167 15.86 10.04 14.46
N TYR A 168 16.16 9.49 13.28
CA TYR A 168 17.02 10.16 12.31
C TYR A 168 16.43 11.50 11.87
N ALA A 169 15.13 11.55 11.55
CA ALA A 169 14.45 12.78 11.19
C ALA A 169 14.53 13.85 12.29
N ARG A 170 14.36 13.45 13.56
CA ARG A 170 14.49 14.36 14.71
C ARG A 170 15.92 14.82 14.96
N GLU A 171 16.88 13.92 14.83
CA GLU A 171 18.31 14.22 15.02
C GLU A 171 18.78 15.27 14.01
N GLN A 172 18.37 15.09 12.74
CA GLN A 172 18.73 15.95 11.62
C GLN A 172 17.76 17.12 11.39
N ARG A 173 16.67 17.20 12.16
CA ARG A 173 15.57 18.17 12.00
C ARG A 173 14.93 18.17 10.60
N ILE A 174 14.83 16.99 9.99
CA ILE A 174 14.13 16.78 8.73
C ILE A 174 12.62 16.85 9.00
N PRO A 175 11.85 17.72 8.33
CA PRO A 175 10.40 17.77 8.49
C PRO A 175 9.75 16.44 8.15
N VAL A 176 8.87 15.96 9.03
CA VAL A 176 8.02 14.78 8.80
C VAL A 176 6.59 15.26 8.58
N ILE A 177 6.01 14.92 7.44
CA ILE A 177 4.70 15.40 7.00
C ILE A 177 3.69 14.27 7.10
N ALA A 178 2.64 14.48 7.88
CA ALA A 178 1.50 13.58 7.99
C ALA A 178 0.72 13.61 6.68
N LEU A 179 0.67 12.49 5.95
CA LEU A 179 0.08 12.46 4.62
C LEU A 179 -1.40 12.10 4.63
N ASN A 180 -1.82 11.16 5.47
CA ASN A 180 -3.12 10.53 5.31
C ASN A 180 -4.26 11.39 5.89
N VAL A 181 -5.46 11.21 5.38
CA VAL A 181 -6.66 11.90 5.89
C VAL A 181 -7.05 11.35 7.26
N ALA A 182 -7.96 12.05 7.93
CA ALA A 182 -8.52 11.59 9.20
C ALA A 182 -9.24 10.25 9.04
N ARG A 183 -9.00 9.30 9.94
CA ARG A 183 -9.69 8.01 10.01
C ARG A 183 -11.21 8.20 10.02
N GLU A 184 -11.68 9.20 10.75
CA GLU A 184 -13.08 9.55 10.90
C GLU A 184 -13.74 9.79 9.53
N LEU A 185 -13.05 10.48 8.62
CA LEU A 185 -13.57 10.71 7.26
C LEU A 185 -13.68 9.38 6.49
N THR A 186 -12.65 8.55 6.55
CA THR A 186 -12.65 7.27 5.81
C THR A 186 -13.61 6.24 6.39
N ASP A 187 -13.82 6.24 7.70
CA ASP A 187 -14.83 5.41 8.35
C ASP A 187 -16.24 5.80 7.86
N ARG A 188 -16.51 7.11 7.75
CA ARG A 188 -17.76 7.62 7.20
C ARG A 188 -17.93 7.28 5.72
N VAL A 189 -16.88 7.43 4.90
CA VAL A 189 -16.91 6.97 3.49
C VAL A 189 -17.19 5.47 3.41
N SER A 190 -16.57 4.65 4.26
CA SER A 190 -16.80 3.20 4.30
C SER A 190 -18.25 2.85 4.69
N GLU A 191 -18.87 3.65 5.57
CA GLU A 191 -20.22 3.40 6.07
C GLU A 191 -21.31 3.85 5.08
N VAL A 192 -21.22 5.08 4.58
CA VAL A 192 -22.30 5.73 3.80
C VAL A 192 -21.92 6.03 2.34
N GLY A 193 -20.65 5.85 1.96
CA GLY A 193 -20.12 6.27 0.67
C GLY A 193 -19.97 7.79 0.55
N ILE A 194 -19.22 8.27 -0.44
CA ILE A 194 -19.00 9.72 -0.67
C ILE A 194 -20.34 10.45 -0.87
N ALA A 195 -21.26 9.85 -1.62
CA ALA A 195 -22.59 10.41 -1.87
C ALA A 195 -23.43 10.56 -0.58
N GLY A 196 -23.20 9.73 0.43
CA GLY A 196 -23.91 9.75 1.71
C GLY A 196 -23.34 10.73 2.74
N LEU A 197 -22.18 11.33 2.48
CA LEU A 197 -21.56 12.30 3.39
C LEU A 197 -22.39 13.58 3.53
N SER A 198 -22.44 14.11 4.76
CA SER A 198 -22.95 15.45 5.07
C SER A 198 -22.10 16.54 4.42
N GLN A 199 -22.61 17.76 4.37
CA GLN A 199 -21.86 18.90 3.83
C GLN A 199 -20.54 19.16 4.59
N GLN A 200 -20.55 18.96 5.91
CA GLN A 200 -19.35 19.14 6.75
C GLN A 200 -18.30 18.08 6.47
N GLU A 201 -18.70 16.80 6.35
CA GLU A 201 -17.79 15.71 6.00
C GLU A 201 -17.24 15.87 4.58
N ARG A 202 -18.07 16.28 3.61
CA ARG A 202 -17.62 16.54 2.24
C ARG A 202 -16.57 17.65 2.15
N ALA A 203 -16.64 18.65 3.02
CA ALA A 203 -15.63 19.70 3.09
C ALA A 203 -14.25 19.21 3.56
N MET A 204 -14.18 18.01 4.15
CA MET A 204 -12.93 17.36 4.55
C MET A 204 -12.34 16.46 3.46
N LEU A 205 -13.08 16.20 2.37
CA LEU A 205 -12.57 15.41 1.25
C LEU A 205 -11.42 16.13 0.54
N PRO A 206 -10.50 15.38 -0.10
CA PRO A 206 -9.56 15.94 -1.05
C PRO A 206 -10.29 16.76 -2.13
N GLN A 207 -9.69 17.86 -2.58
CA GLN A 207 -10.31 18.78 -3.55
C GLN A 207 -10.61 18.11 -4.89
N GLN A 208 -9.84 17.08 -5.23
CA GLN A 208 -10.02 16.28 -6.44
C GLN A 208 -10.11 14.79 -6.07
N LEU A 209 -11.15 14.14 -6.58
CA LEU A 209 -11.35 12.69 -6.48
C LEU A 209 -11.54 12.13 -7.89
N ASP A 210 -10.46 11.59 -8.45
CA ASP A 210 -10.48 11.00 -9.80
C ASP A 210 -10.62 9.49 -9.74
N SER A 211 -11.78 8.99 -10.17
CA SER A 211 -12.12 7.57 -10.25
C SER A 211 -12.09 7.01 -11.68
N SER A 212 -11.59 7.77 -12.66
CA SER A 212 -11.65 7.42 -14.08
C SER A 212 -10.63 6.36 -14.51
N ASP A 213 -9.60 6.09 -13.70
CA ASP A 213 -8.57 5.10 -14.00
C ASP A 213 -9.12 3.66 -13.83
N ALA A 214 -9.44 3.03 -14.97
CA ALA A 214 -9.91 1.65 -15.02
C ALA A 214 -8.87 0.64 -14.54
N SER A 215 -7.57 0.89 -14.76
CA SER A 215 -6.48 0.01 -14.33
C SER A 215 -6.34 0.03 -12.80
N TYR A 216 -6.44 1.22 -12.19
CA TYR A 216 -6.47 1.39 -10.75
C TYR A 216 -7.66 0.66 -10.15
N ARG A 217 -8.87 0.87 -10.70
CA ARG A 217 -10.09 0.19 -10.24
C ARG A 217 -9.98 -1.33 -10.31
N GLN A 218 -9.41 -1.88 -11.39
CA GLN A 218 -9.19 -3.33 -11.52
C GLN A 218 -8.20 -3.84 -10.46
N ARG A 219 -7.13 -3.09 -10.20
CA ARG A 219 -6.14 -3.44 -9.18
C ARG A 219 -6.74 -3.45 -7.77
N ILE A 220 -7.47 -2.39 -7.41
CA ILE A 220 -8.21 -2.31 -6.14
C ILE A 220 -9.24 -3.44 -6.02
N ARG A 221 -9.84 -3.89 -7.12
CA ARG A 221 -10.76 -5.05 -7.13
C ARG A 221 -10.05 -6.34 -6.74
N ALA A 222 -8.85 -6.58 -7.25
CA ALA A 222 -8.05 -7.75 -6.86
C ALA A 222 -7.70 -7.72 -5.36
N VAL A 223 -7.31 -6.54 -4.84
CA VAL A 223 -7.06 -6.34 -3.39
C VAL A 223 -8.33 -6.62 -2.58
N TYR A 224 -9.47 -6.07 -3.01
CA TYR A 224 -10.76 -6.28 -2.34
C TYR A 224 -11.14 -7.76 -2.26
N GLN A 225 -10.91 -8.54 -3.32
CA GLN A 225 -11.22 -9.97 -3.35
C GLN A 225 -10.38 -10.81 -2.37
N GLY A 226 -9.16 -10.36 -2.05
CA GLY A 226 -8.32 -10.98 -1.02
C GLY A 226 -8.64 -10.53 0.42
N HIS A 227 -9.51 -9.54 0.60
CA HIS A 227 -9.79 -8.96 1.91
C HIS A 227 -10.81 -9.81 2.70
N PRO A 228 -10.67 -9.98 4.04
CA PRO A 228 -11.57 -10.83 4.84
C PRO A 228 -13.08 -10.49 4.74
N HIS A 229 -13.41 -9.26 4.34
CA HIS A 229 -14.78 -8.75 4.21
C HIS A 229 -15.26 -8.65 2.75
N ALA A 230 -14.55 -9.27 1.80
CA ALA A 230 -14.90 -9.24 0.37
C ALA A 230 -16.32 -9.74 0.07
N GLY A 231 -16.87 -10.61 0.93
CA GLY A 231 -18.19 -11.21 0.76
C GLY A 231 -19.36 -10.43 1.35
N SER A 232 -19.12 -9.42 2.19
CA SER A 232 -20.17 -8.68 2.92
C SER A 232 -20.10 -7.16 2.74
N GLY A 233 -18.98 -6.63 2.24
CA GLY A 233 -18.81 -5.21 1.95
C GLY A 233 -19.32 -4.79 0.57
N SER A 234 -19.28 -3.49 0.29
CA SER A 234 -19.44 -2.95 -1.06
C SER A 234 -18.06 -2.65 -1.66
N PHE A 235 -17.75 -3.23 -2.81
CA PHE A 235 -16.53 -2.89 -3.55
C PHE A 235 -16.45 -1.39 -3.86
N GLU A 236 -17.57 -0.75 -4.17
CA GLU A 236 -17.58 0.69 -4.45
C GLU A 236 -17.15 1.51 -3.23
N ARG A 237 -17.66 1.17 -2.04
CA ARG A 237 -17.24 1.87 -0.82
C ARG A 237 -15.77 1.62 -0.50
N PHE A 238 -15.28 0.39 -0.72
CA PHE A 238 -13.87 0.07 -0.56
C PHE A 238 -13.00 0.91 -1.52
N LEU A 239 -13.40 1.01 -2.79
CA LEU A 239 -12.72 1.85 -3.77
C LEU A 239 -12.75 3.33 -3.37
N GLU A 240 -13.88 3.85 -2.93
CA GLU A 240 -14.02 5.24 -2.48
C GLU A 240 -13.10 5.56 -1.30
N VAL A 241 -12.93 4.62 -0.34
CA VAL A 241 -11.98 4.76 0.76
C VAL A 241 -10.54 4.83 0.23
N GLN A 242 -10.15 3.91 -0.66
CA GLN A 242 -8.81 3.91 -1.24
C GLN A 242 -8.52 5.18 -2.04
N LEU A 243 -9.49 5.66 -2.82
CA LEU A 243 -9.40 6.94 -3.52
C LEU A 243 -9.23 8.11 -2.55
N THR A 244 -9.96 8.11 -1.44
CA THR A 244 -9.88 9.18 -0.43
C THR A 244 -8.50 9.22 0.22
N TRP A 245 -7.92 8.06 0.55
CA TRP A 245 -6.54 7.96 1.03
C TRP A 245 -5.53 8.47 0.01
N ASP A 246 -5.53 7.90 -1.21
CA ASP A 246 -4.54 8.24 -2.24
C ASP A 246 -4.61 9.71 -2.66
N GLU A 247 -5.82 10.25 -2.85
CA GLU A 247 -6.00 11.65 -3.23
C GLU A 247 -5.63 12.59 -2.09
N GLY A 248 -5.95 12.24 -0.85
CA GLY A 248 -5.58 13.05 0.32
C GLY A 248 -4.07 13.10 0.55
N MET A 249 -3.40 11.94 0.45
CA MET A 249 -1.94 11.88 0.52
C MET A 249 -1.29 12.67 -0.62
N ALA A 250 -1.77 12.47 -1.85
CA ALA A 250 -1.24 13.17 -3.01
C ALA A 250 -1.44 14.69 -2.94
N GLU A 251 -2.61 15.15 -2.49
CA GLU A 251 -2.88 16.57 -2.27
C GLU A 251 -1.96 17.16 -1.21
N ARG A 252 -1.70 16.43 -0.13
CA ARG A 252 -0.80 16.87 0.94
C ARG A 252 0.64 16.98 0.46
N VAL A 253 1.13 16.00 -0.29
CA VAL A 253 2.46 16.05 -0.94
C VAL A 253 2.56 17.27 -1.86
N ALA A 254 1.61 17.42 -2.80
CA ALA A 254 1.66 18.50 -3.78
C ALA A 254 1.57 19.89 -3.12
N SER A 255 0.71 20.06 -2.12
CA SER A 255 0.54 21.33 -1.41
C SER A 255 1.79 21.70 -0.61
N TYR A 256 2.41 20.74 0.08
CA TYR A 256 3.64 20.96 0.81
C TYR A 256 4.78 21.38 -0.13
N LEU A 257 4.98 20.67 -1.24
CA LEU A 257 6.07 20.94 -2.17
C LEU A 257 5.87 22.26 -2.95
N LYS A 258 4.62 22.67 -3.19
CA LYS A 258 4.32 24.02 -3.73
C LYS A 258 4.68 25.13 -2.74
N ALA A 259 4.43 24.92 -1.45
CA ALA A 259 4.78 25.87 -0.40
C ALA A 259 6.29 25.90 -0.10
N HIS A 260 7.00 24.81 -0.41
CA HIS A 260 8.44 24.64 -0.20
C HIS A 260 9.12 24.22 -1.51
N PRO A 261 9.23 25.13 -2.50
CA PRO A 261 9.75 24.81 -3.83
C PRO A 261 11.18 24.26 -3.82
N GLU A 262 11.99 24.63 -2.83
CA GLU A 262 13.37 24.19 -2.60
C GLU A 262 13.50 22.75 -2.11
N ARG A 263 12.45 22.18 -1.47
CA ARG A 263 12.55 20.90 -0.77
C ARG A 263 12.23 19.71 -1.64
N ASN A 264 13.06 18.68 -1.65
CA ASN A 264 12.65 17.36 -2.16
C ASN A 264 11.88 16.58 -1.07
N MET A 265 11.16 15.53 -1.47
CA MET A 265 10.45 14.67 -0.51
C MET A 265 10.68 13.18 -0.76
N VAL A 266 10.92 12.42 0.31
CA VAL A 266 10.75 10.96 0.30
C VAL A 266 9.39 10.63 0.86
N VAL A 267 8.56 9.89 0.12
CA VAL A 267 7.23 9.45 0.54
C VAL A 267 7.29 7.96 0.92
N LEU A 268 6.90 7.66 2.16
CA LEU A 268 6.80 6.31 2.69
C LEU A 268 5.33 5.91 2.77
N ALA A 269 4.99 4.84 2.07
CA ALA A 269 3.63 4.32 1.97
C ALA A 269 3.64 2.81 1.71
N GLY A 270 2.53 2.14 1.98
CA GLY A 270 2.35 0.74 1.60
C GLY A 270 2.50 0.57 0.09
N SER A 271 3.14 -0.51 -0.35
CA SER A 271 3.43 -0.76 -1.78
C SER A 271 2.17 -0.67 -2.68
N GLY A 272 1.00 -1.04 -2.14
CA GLY A 272 -0.29 -0.94 -2.83
C GLY A 272 -0.67 0.48 -3.28
N HIS A 273 -0.22 1.51 -2.57
CA HIS A 273 -0.50 2.91 -2.86
C HIS A 273 0.48 3.50 -3.90
N LEU A 274 1.54 2.77 -4.25
CA LEU A 274 2.63 3.25 -5.10
C LEU A 274 2.77 2.45 -6.41
N MET A 275 2.47 1.15 -6.39
CA MET A 275 2.64 0.26 -7.53
C MET A 275 1.91 0.75 -8.79
N TYR A 276 2.59 0.60 -9.93
CA TYR A 276 2.15 1.08 -11.26
C TYR A 276 1.94 2.60 -11.36
N GLY A 277 2.32 3.36 -10.34
CA GLY A 277 2.14 4.82 -10.28
C GLY A 277 0.69 5.30 -10.11
N ASN A 278 -0.32 4.45 -10.32
CA ASN A 278 -1.72 4.86 -10.39
C ASN A 278 -2.42 5.15 -9.04
N GLY A 279 -1.71 4.99 -7.93
CA GLY A 279 -2.13 5.49 -6.61
C GLY A 279 -1.66 6.93 -6.36
N ILE A 280 -0.84 7.12 -5.32
CA ILE A 280 -0.29 8.43 -4.93
C ILE A 280 0.51 9.10 -6.06
N PRO A 281 1.45 8.42 -6.77
CA PRO A 281 2.36 9.10 -7.70
C PRO A 281 1.67 9.87 -8.84
N HIS A 282 0.77 9.23 -9.59
CA HIS A 282 0.03 9.89 -10.68
C HIS A 282 -0.87 11.03 -10.17
N ARG A 283 -1.46 10.86 -8.97
CA ARG A 283 -2.30 11.89 -8.34
C ARG A 283 -1.50 13.10 -7.90
N VAL A 284 -0.23 12.93 -7.49
CA VAL A 284 0.71 14.04 -7.26
C VAL A 284 1.06 14.70 -8.58
N ALA A 285 1.47 13.92 -9.59
CA ALA A 285 1.87 14.43 -10.90
C ALA A 285 0.77 15.27 -11.58
N ARG A 286 -0.51 14.90 -11.41
CA ARG A 286 -1.66 15.68 -11.89
C ARG A 286 -1.77 17.06 -11.23
N ARG A 287 -1.36 17.18 -9.96
CA ARG A 287 -1.42 18.42 -9.18
C ARG A 287 -0.16 19.27 -9.30
N LEU A 288 0.98 18.62 -9.50
CA LEU A 288 2.31 19.20 -9.55
C LEU A 288 3.18 18.35 -10.49
N PRO A 289 3.31 18.72 -11.78
CA PRO A 289 4.11 17.96 -12.73
C PRO A 289 5.59 17.95 -12.31
N ILE A 290 6.10 16.78 -11.93
CA ILE A 290 7.43 16.62 -11.35
C ILE A 290 8.09 15.34 -11.85
N VAL A 291 9.43 15.31 -11.77
CA VAL A 291 10.20 14.07 -11.86
C VAL A 291 10.10 13.33 -10.53
N SER A 292 9.80 12.04 -10.60
CA SER A 292 9.72 11.16 -9.43
C SER A 292 10.11 9.73 -9.77
N HIS A 293 10.53 8.98 -8.76
CA HIS A 293 10.81 7.54 -8.87
C HIS A 293 10.08 6.73 -7.80
N ILE A 294 9.70 5.50 -8.14
CA ILE A 294 9.02 4.53 -7.29
C ILE A 294 9.94 3.35 -7.04
N LEU A 295 10.18 3.05 -5.76
CA LEU A 295 10.93 1.90 -5.31
C LEU A 295 10.02 1.00 -4.49
N LEU A 296 9.93 -0.27 -4.85
CA LEU A 296 9.12 -1.25 -4.11
C LEU A 296 9.98 -2.43 -3.64
N PRO A 297 9.75 -2.97 -2.44
CA PRO A 297 10.35 -4.23 -2.04
C PRO A 297 9.76 -5.37 -2.89
N ALA A 298 10.59 -6.36 -3.24
CA ALA A 298 10.24 -7.46 -4.13
C ALA A 298 9.25 -8.46 -3.52
N ASP A 299 9.19 -8.53 -2.20
CA ASP A 299 8.31 -9.44 -1.49
C ASP A 299 6.86 -8.95 -1.52
N ASN A 300 5.93 -9.89 -1.71
CA ASN A 300 4.49 -9.65 -1.77
C ASN A 300 4.03 -8.75 -2.93
N ILE A 301 4.85 -8.57 -3.96
CA ILE A 301 4.44 -7.98 -5.24
C ILE A 301 4.67 -8.96 -6.39
N GLU A 302 3.80 -8.90 -7.39
CA GLU A 302 4.06 -9.57 -8.67
C GLU A 302 4.98 -8.68 -9.50
N LEU A 303 6.13 -9.23 -9.92
CA LEU A 303 7.12 -8.49 -10.70
C LEU A 303 6.69 -8.41 -12.17
N ASN A 304 5.92 -7.37 -12.48
CA ASN A 304 5.51 -7.02 -13.84
C ASN A 304 6.22 -5.74 -14.32
N PRO A 305 6.49 -5.61 -15.63
CA PRO A 305 6.97 -4.35 -16.20
C PRO A 305 6.08 -3.17 -15.80
N GLY A 306 6.71 -2.08 -15.37
CA GLY A 306 6.01 -0.87 -14.97
C GLY A 306 5.43 -0.90 -13.55
N VAL A 307 5.64 -1.96 -12.76
CA VAL A 307 5.20 -1.99 -11.35
C VAL A 307 5.89 -0.90 -10.50
N ALA A 308 7.16 -0.60 -10.81
CA ALA A 308 8.00 0.40 -10.15
C ALA A 308 9.19 0.77 -11.06
N ASP A 309 9.91 1.85 -10.74
CA ASP A 309 11.19 2.19 -11.39
C ASP A 309 12.33 1.27 -10.93
N PHE A 310 12.32 0.91 -9.64
CA PHE A 310 13.27 0.00 -9.04
C PHE A 310 12.58 -0.97 -8.09
N VAL A 311 13.12 -2.19 -8.02
CA VAL A 311 12.68 -3.22 -7.09
C VAL A 311 13.82 -3.51 -6.11
N LEU A 312 13.52 -3.42 -4.82
CA LEU A 312 14.46 -3.64 -3.72
C LEU A 312 14.39 -5.11 -3.27
N TYR A 313 15.54 -5.69 -2.95
CA TYR A 313 15.64 -7.01 -2.32
C TYR A 313 16.16 -6.84 -0.89
N PRO A 314 15.28 -6.43 0.06
CA PRO A 314 15.68 -6.25 1.45
C PRO A 314 16.18 -7.56 2.06
N ALA A 315 17.24 -7.47 2.85
CA ALA A 315 17.64 -8.60 3.70
C ALA A 315 16.51 -8.90 4.71
N PRO A 316 16.23 -10.18 5.00
CA PRO A 316 15.35 -10.53 6.11
C PRO A 316 15.97 -10.03 7.42
N VAL A 317 15.32 -9.08 8.08
CA VAL A 317 15.73 -8.58 9.38
C VAL A 317 14.55 -8.69 10.33
N GLU A 318 14.74 -9.41 11.42
CA GLU A 318 13.76 -9.47 12.51
C GLU A 318 13.82 -8.21 13.35
N LEU A 319 12.66 -7.72 13.78
CA LEU A 319 12.60 -6.68 14.78
C LEU A 319 13.13 -7.24 16.09
N PRO A 320 14.18 -6.64 16.71
CA PRO A 320 14.71 -7.13 17.98
C PRO A 320 13.61 -7.24 19.04
N HIS A 321 13.68 -8.24 19.90
CA HIS A 321 12.72 -8.39 21.00
C HIS A 321 12.69 -7.11 21.86
N ALA A 322 11.50 -6.73 22.33
CA ALA A 322 11.39 -5.62 23.26
C ALA A 322 12.18 -6.02 24.51
N GLY A 323 13.10 -5.17 24.96
CA GLY A 323 13.78 -5.40 26.23
C GLY A 323 12.72 -5.60 27.32
N LEU A 324 12.73 -6.78 27.95
CA LEU A 324 11.89 -7.02 29.11
C LEU A 324 12.29 -6.00 30.18
N MET A 325 11.33 -5.24 30.71
CA MET A 325 11.57 -4.40 31.89
C MET A 325 12.16 -5.28 33.00
N GLY A 326 13.46 -5.15 33.27
CA GLY A 326 14.15 -5.90 34.32
C GLY A 326 15.52 -6.47 33.98
N VAL A 327 16.03 -6.37 32.74
CA VAL A 327 17.41 -6.78 32.43
C VAL A 327 18.21 -5.57 31.95
N LEU A 328 18.99 -4.98 32.86
CA LEU A 328 20.22 -4.29 32.50
C LEU A 328 21.13 -5.34 31.86
N LEU A 329 21.44 -5.18 30.58
CA LEU A 329 22.58 -5.89 30.01
C LEU A 329 23.82 -5.10 30.46
N ASP A 330 24.46 -5.59 31.52
CA ASP A 330 25.81 -5.20 31.89
C ASP A 330 26.78 -5.83 30.87
N ASP A 331 27.26 -5.00 29.95
CA ASP A 331 28.67 -4.75 29.57
C ASP A 331 28.80 -4.29 28.10
#